data_AF-A0A956BJP4-F1
#
_entry.id   AF-A0A956BJP4-F1
#
_cell.length_a   1.000
_cell.length_b   1.000
_cell.length_c   1.000
_cell.angle_alpha   90.00
_cell.angle_beta   90.00
_cell.angle_gamma   90.00
#
_symmetry.space_group_name_H-M   'P 1'
#
loop_
_entity.id
_entity.type
_entity.pdbx_description
1 polymer ?
#
loop_
_entity_poly.entity_id
_entity_poly.type
_entity_poly.pdbx_seq_one_letter_code
_entity_poly.pdbx_strand_id
1 'polypeptide(L)'
;MWFVISALAAPPDTAWRSDWYARPLLNGRLISVNGRSSAQASVGGEVGLTYDHADLTGSGEHVVRGRPDLVGRSRLQGNLLYGLASSSTGFGLRLGSFIGPTSKAVTYQIGPDLWADQYGSPTATDYHLPFGMGIDVMSLAIFHIDPSVTAQVGIIPGWAFMRSRQTGGIGPFHQLTGFAMVTVRAGGFSVNVGYQRQYNAAGVFDGLILSGGL
;
A
#
# COMPACT_ATOMS: atom_id res chain seq x y z
N MET A 1 20.81 12.58 0.47
CA MET A 1 19.67 12.36 -0.46
C MET A 1 19.97 11.07 -1.21
N TRP A 2 19.51 9.94 -0.68
CA TRP A 2 19.84 8.62 -1.21
C TRP A 2 18.76 8.20 -2.21
N PHE A 3 18.95 8.59 -3.47
CA PHE A 3 18.39 7.86 -4.60
C PHE A 3 19.23 6.60 -4.74
N VAL A 4 18.78 5.48 -4.18
CA VAL A 4 19.37 4.19 -4.53
C VAL A 4 18.67 3.70 -5.79
N ILE A 5 19.12 4.24 -6.93
CA ILE A 5 19.16 3.47 -8.16
C ILE A 5 20.19 2.37 -7.89
N SER A 6 19.75 1.22 -7.40
CA SER A 6 20.55 -0.01 -7.50
C SER A 6 20.45 -0.54 -8.93
N ALA A 7 20.91 0.25 -9.90
CA ALA A 7 21.59 -0.29 -11.05
C ALA A 7 23.08 -0.38 -10.68
N LEU A 8 23.38 -1.02 -9.55
CA LEU A 8 24.73 -1.41 -9.20
C LEU A 8 25.07 -2.56 -10.13
N ALA A 9 25.82 -2.24 -11.20
CA ALA A 9 26.57 -3.13 -12.08
C ALA A 9 26.26 -4.61 -11.85
N ALA A 10 25.07 -5.02 -12.28
CA ALA A 10 24.73 -6.42 -12.33
C ALA A 10 25.70 -7.04 -13.36
N PRO A 11 26.37 -8.17 -13.05
CA PRO A 11 27.09 -8.95 -14.04
C PRO A 11 26.28 -9.03 -15.35
N PRO A 12 26.91 -9.10 -16.53
CA PRO A 12 26.20 -9.15 -17.83
C PRO A 12 25.13 -10.27 -17.91
N ASP A 13 25.17 -11.23 -16.99
CA ASP A 13 24.26 -12.38 -16.83
C ASP A 13 23.19 -12.16 -15.74
N THR A 14 22.89 -10.93 -15.34
CA THR A 14 21.82 -10.63 -14.37
C THR A 14 21.12 -9.36 -14.79
N ALA A 15 19.87 -9.45 -15.22
CA ALA A 15 19.10 -8.28 -15.65
C ALA A 15 17.82 -8.17 -14.84
N TRP A 16 17.63 -7.01 -14.23
CA TRP A 16 16.34 -6.62 -13.69
C TRP A 16 15.38 -6.38 -14.85
N ARG A 17 14.29 -7.14 -14.91
CA ARG A 17 13.17 -6.82 -15.79
C ARG A 17 12.32 -5.76 -15.11
N SER A 18 11.95 -4.72 -15.85
CA SER A 18 11.05 -3.67 -15.37
C SER A 18 9.83 -3.55 -16.28
N ASP A 19 8.65 -3.48 -15.67
CA ASP A 19 7.38 -3.31 -16.38
C ASP A 19 6.62 -2.14 -15.76
N TRP A 20 6.17 -1.20 -16.59
CA TRP A 20 5.31 -0.09 -16.17
C TRP A 20 3.87 -0.54 -16.02
N TYR A 21 3.17 0.03 -15.05
CA TYR A 21 1.73 -0.17 -14.90
C TYR A 21 1.02 1.12 -14.51
N ALA A 22 -0.26 1.17 -14.85
CA ALA A 22 -1.20 2.18 -14.40
C ALA A 22 -2.52 1.48 -14.06
N ARG A 23 -3.12 1.83 -12.92
CA ARG A 23 -4.39 1.26 -12.49
C ARG A 23 -5.30 2.30 -11.86
N PRO A 24 -6.59 2.36 -12.25
CA PRO A 24 -7.59 3.14 -11.53
C PRO A 24 -7.84 2.52 -10.15
N LEU A 25 -8.22 3.34 -9.19
CA LEU A 25 -8.57 2.91 -7.83
C LEU A 25 -9.97 3.43 -7.47
N LEU A 26 -10.86 2.51 -7.14
CA LEU A 26 -12.18 2.79 -6.59
C LEU A 26 -12.35 1.99 -5.30
N ASN A 27 -12.63 2.67 -4.20
CA ASN A 27 -12.78 2.02 -2.90
C ASN A 27 -14.02 2.53 -2.18
N GLY A 28 -14.76 1.61 -1.59
CA GLY A 28 -15.75 1.88 -0.55
C GLY A 28 -15.22 1.35 0.78
N ARG A 29 -15.33 2.14 1.84
CA ARG A 29 -14.97 1.71 3.19
C ARG A 29 -16.04 2.07 4.20
N LEU A 30 -16.36 1.10 5.04
CA LEU A 30 -17.08 1.34 6.29
C LEU A 30 -16.03 1.44 7.36
N ILE A 31 -15.89 2.62 7.98
CA ILE A 31 -14.94 2.87 9.05
C ILE A 31 -15.67 3.17 10.35
N SER A 32 -15.12 2.71 11.46
CA SER A 32 -15.51 3.14 12.80
C SER A 32 -14.36 3.94 13.39
N VAL A 33 -14.61 5.20 13.75
CA VAL A 33 -13.64 6.08 14.40
C VAL A 33 -14.04 6.20 15.86
N ASN A 34 -13.23 5.66 16.76
CA ASN A 34 -13.51 5.67 18.20
C ASN A 34 -14.95 5.20 18.55
N GLY A 35 -15.46 4.20 17.83
CA GLY A 35 -16.80 3.63 18.00
C GLY A 35 -17.92 4.29 17.18
N ARG A 36 -17.65 5.36 16.43
CA ARG A 36 -18.63 5.99 15.52
C ARG A 36 -18.42 5.52 14.09
N SER A 37 -19.41 4.82 13.55
CA SER A 37 -19.38 4.33 12.18
C SER A 37 -19.64 5.44 11.17
N SER A 38 -18.91 5.41 10.06
CA SER A 38 -19.03 6.32 8.93
C SER A 38 -18.67 5.57 7.65
N ALA A 39 -19.32 5.94 6.55
CA ALA A 39 -19.03 5.36 5.25
C ALA A 39 -18.25 6.38 4.41
N GLN A 40 -17.25 5.91 3.68
CA GLN A 40 -16.44 6.72 2.79
C GLN A 40 -16.28 6.04 1.44
N ALA A 41 -16.21 6.86 0.40
CA ALA A 41 -15.81 6.47 -0.93
C ALA A 41 -14.48 7.16 -1.28
N SER A 42 -13.69 6.52 -2.14
CA SER A 42 -12.54 7.17 -2.76
C SER A 42 -12.39 6.80 -4.23
N VAL A 43 -11.87 7.77 -4.98
CA VAL A 43 -11.50 7.62 -6.40
C VAL A 43 -10.07 8.10 -6.57
N GLY A 44 -9.29 7.38 -7.37
CA GLY A 44 -7.89 7.69 -7.57
C GLY A 44 -7.23 6.83 -8.62
N GLY A 45 -5.90 6.81 -8.56
CA GLY A 45 -5.08 6.01 -9.45
C GLY A 45 -3.71 5.74 -8.87
N GLU A 46 -3.06 4.73 -9.41
CA GLU A 46 -1.67 4.41 -9.12
C GLU A 46 -0.93 4.17 -10.43
N VAL A 47 0.24 4.76 -10.55
CA VAL A 47 1.20 4.49 -11.63
C VAL A 47 2.49 4.01 -10.99
N GLY A 48 3.19 3.10 -11.66
CA GLY A 48 4.39 2.55 -11.07
C GLY A 48 5.17 1.65 -12.00
N LEU A 49 6.18 1.05 -11.39
CA LEU A 49 7.10 0.10 -11.97
C LEU A 49 7.12 -1.14 -11.09
N THR A 50 6.99 -2.30 -11.71
CA THR A 50 7.35 -3.57 -11.09
C THR A 50 8.73 -3.99 -11.59
N TYR A 51 9.52 -4.58 -10.70
CA TYR A 51 10.83 -5.10 -11.03
C TYR A 51 10.93 -6.56 -10.61
N ASP A 52 11.55 -7.39 -11.43
CA ASP A 52 11.82 -8.78 -11.10
C ASP A 52 13.28 -9.10 -11.43
N HIS A 53 13.95 -9.80 -10.52
CA HIS A 53 15.32 -10.25 -10.69
C HIS A 53 15.32 -11.61 -11.40
N ALA A 54 15.64 -11.61 -12.70
CA ALA A 54 15.85 -12.85 -13.44
C ALA A 54 17.35 -13.23 -13.42
N ASP A 55 17.66 -14.41 -12.86
CA ASP A 55 18.95 -15.08 -13.08
C ASP A 55 18.99 -15.57 -14.55
N LEU A 56 19.62 -14.79 -15.43
CA LEU A 56 19.75 -15.12 -16.86
C LEU A 56 21.15 -15.70 -17.10
N THR A 57 21.30 -16.92 -17.62
CA THR A 57 22.62 -17.28 -18.18
C THR A 57 22.88 -16.49 -19.47
N GLY A 58 24.15 -16.34 -19.88
CA GLY A 58 24.55 -15.72 -21.15
C GLY A 58 23.95 -16.35 -22.44
N SER A 59 23.07 -17.36 -22.31
CA SER A 59 22.23 -17.94 -23.37
C SER A 59 20.76 -17.48 -23.33
N GLY A 60 20.35 -16.62 -22.38
CA GLY A 60 18.97 -16.17 -22.21
C GLY A 60 18.05 -17.15 -21.48
N GLU A 61 18.58 -18.27 -20.95
CA GLU A 61 17.80 -19.24 -20.19
C GLU A 61 17.79 -18.93 -18.68
N HIS A 62 16.59 -19.03 -18.08
CA HIS A 62 16.36 -18.89 -16.65
C HIS A 62 17.11 -19.99 -15.88
N VAL A 63 18.07 -19.60 -15.04
CA VAL A 63 18.73 -20.54 -14.15
C VAL A 63 17.97 -20.62 -12.84
N VAL A 64 17.36 -21.78 -12.55
CA VAL A 64 16.84 -22.09 -11.22
C VAL A 64 18.02 -22.40 -10.29
N ARG A 65 18.74 -21.37 -9.83
CA ARG A 65 19.63 -21.49 -8.66
C ARG A 65 18.81 -21.22 -7.43
N GLY A 66 18.98 -22.03 -6.37
CA GLY A 66 18.16 -22.03 -5.14
C GLY A 66 18.22 -20.78 -4.25
N ARG A 67 18.28 -19.58 -4.84
CA ARG A 67 18.04 -18.29 -4.19
C ARG A 67 16.59 -17.89 -4.45
N PRO A 68 15.90 -17.24 -3.50
CA PRO A 68 14.57 -16.72 -3.75
C PRO A 68 14.64 -15.60 -4.79
N ASP A 69 13.76 -15.64 -5.79
CA ASP A 69 13.58 -14.57 -6.75
C ASP A 69 13.24 -13.27 -5.99
N LEU A 70 13.75 -12.13 -6.44
CA LEU A 70 13.49 -10.84 -5.82
C LEU A 70 12.55 -10.03 -6.70
N VAL A 71 11.46 -9.57 -6.10
CA VAL A 71 10.52 -8.67 -6.76
C VAL A 71 10.48 -7.34 -6.04
N GLY A 72 10.34 -6.28 -6.83
CA GLY A 72 10.19 -4.92 -6.36
C GLY A 72 8.99 -4.23 -6.98
N ARG A 73 8.55 -3.17 -6.32
CA ARG A 73 7.52 -2.27 -6.85
C ARG A 73 7.78 -0.86 -6.37
N SER A 74 7.82 0.09 -7.30
CA SER A 74 7.79 1.52 -7.01
C SER A 74 6.47 2.10 -7.51
N ARG A 75 5.85 2.98 -6.73
CA ARG A 75 4.53 3.54 -7.06
C ARG A 75 4.42 5.02 -6.70
N LEU A 76 3.64 5.73 -7.50
CA LEU A 76 2.99 6.98 -7.13
C LEU A 76 1.48 6.73 -7.14
N GLN A 77 0.84 6.97 -6.00
CA GLN A 77 -0.59 6.78 -5.80
C GLN A 77 -1.22 8.10 -5.37
N GLY A 78 -2.39 8.41 -5.92
CA GLY A 78 -3.19 9.55 -5.49
C GLY A 78 -4.67 9.18 -5.41
N ASN A 79 -5.37 9.70 -4.43
CA ASN A 79 -6.78 9.47 -4.24
C ASN A 79 -7.50 10.68 -3.61
N LEU A 80 -8.74 10.89 -4.03
CA LEU A 80 -9.69 11.80 -3.41
C LEU A 80 -10.62 10.98 -2.52
N LEU A 81 -10.91 11.48 -1.32
CA LEU A 81 -11.79 10.83 -0.34
C LEU A 81 -13.06 11.66 -0.17
N TYR A 82 -14.18 10.97 0.01
CA TYR A 82 -15.48 11.57 0.26
C TYR A 82 -16.24 10.81 1.35
N GLY A 83 -16.66 11.52 2.39
CA GLY A 83 -17.52 11.03 3.46
C GLY A 83 -18.97 11.03 3.05
N LEU A 84 -19.58 9.84 2.95
CA LEU A 84 -20.94 9.66 2.43
C LEU A 84 -22.01 10.27 3.35
N ALA A 85 -21.73 10.34 4.66
CA ALA A 85 -22.67 10.89 5.65
C ALA A 85 -22.35 12.33 6.07
N SER A 86 -21.08 12.75 5.98
CA SER A 86 -20.58 14.04 6.47
C SER A 86 -20.39 15.07 5.35
N SER A 87 -20.36 14.63 4.09
CA SER A 87 -19.84 15.42 2.95
C SER A 87 -18.41 15.92 3.14
N SER A 88 -17.66 15.37 4.11
CA SER A 88 -16.24 15.65 4.31
C SER A 88 -15.46 15.21 3.07
N THR A 89 -14.51 16.03 2.63
CA THR A 89 -13.60 15.69 1.54
C THR A 89 -12.17 15.58 2.04
N GLY A 90 -11.36 14.84 1.32
CA GLY A 90 -9.94 14.71 1.60
C GLY A 90 -9.15 14.29 0.38
N PHE A 91 -7.84 14.25 0.54
CA PHE A 91 -6.95 13.67 -0.46
C PHE A 91 -5.87 12.84 0.23
N GLY A 92 -5.31 11.90 -0.52
CA GLY A 92 -4.10 11.17 -0.18
C GLY A 92 -3.16 11.14 -1.37
N LEU A 93 -1.88 11.30 -1.11
CA LEU A 93 -0.78 11.09 -2.03
C LEU A 93 0.23 10.17 -1.36
N ARG A 94 0.73 9.19 -2.11
CA ARG A 94 1.73 8.24 -1.65
C ARG A 94 2.81 8.00 -2.70
N LEU A 95 4.06 7.96 -2.27
CA LEU A 95 5.21 7.61 -3.09
C LEU A 95 6.01 6.53 -2.36
N GLY A 96 5.97 5.32 -2.89
CA GLY A 96 6.54 4.16 -2.23
C GLY A 96 7.48 3.37 -3.13
N SER A 97 8.44 2.70 -2.51
CA SER A 97 9.31 1.73 -3.16
C SER A 97 9.52 0.54 -2.24
N PHE A 98 9.29 -0.65 -2.77
CA PHE A 98 9.23 -1.88 -1.99
C PHE A 98 10.03 -2.96 -2.70
N ILE A 99 10.66 -3.83 -1.91
CA ILE A 99 11.40 -4.98 -2.42
C ILE A 99 11.25 -6.15 -1.46
N GLY A 100 11.35 -7.36 -1.99
CA GLY A 100 11.58 -8.53 -1.15
C GLY A 100 11.48 -9.85 -1.92
N PRO A 101 11.63 -10.96 -1.20
CA PRO A 101 11.65 -12.29 -1.81
C PRO A 101 10.27 -12.71 -2.28
N THR A 102 10.25 -13.47 -3.36
CA THR A 102 9.06 -14.14 -3.87
C THR A 102 9.30 -15.63 -4.07
N SER A 103 8.19 -16.36 -4.07
CA SER A 103 8.11 -17.78 -4.36
C SER A 103 6.74 -18.06 -4.99
N LYS A 104 6.49 -19.29 -5.40
CA LYS A 104 5.17 -19.71 -5.93
C LYS A 104 4.02 -19.52 -4.93
N ALA A 105 4.31 -19.60 -3.62
CA ALA A 105 3.28 -19.58 -2.58
C ALA A 105 3.21 -18.25 -1.83
N VAL A 106 4.34 -17.55 -1.68
CA VAL A 106 4.41 -16.32 -0.90
C VAL A 106 5.36 -15.30 -1.50
N THR A 107 4.94 -14.04 -1.49
CA THR A 107 5.77 -12.87 -1.74
C THR A 107 5.80 -12.03 -0.47
N TYR A 108 6.99 -11.61 -0.04
CA TYR A 108 7.15 -10.64 1.03
C TYR A 108 7.76 -9.36 0.45
N GLN A 109 7.19 -8.20 0.79
CA GLN A 109 7.69 -6.90 0.37
C GLN A 109 7.83 -5.98 1.58
N ILE A 110 8.94 -5.25 1.62
CA ILE A 110 9.18 -4.20 2.60
C ILE A 110 9.74 -2.95 1.92
N GLY A 111 9.39 -1.78 2.43
CA GLY A 111 10.05 -0.54 2.00
C GLY A 111 9.33 0.73 2.42
N PRO A 112 9.97 1.89 2.18
CA PRO A 112 9.41 3.19 2.52
C PRO A 112 8.21 3.55 1.64
N ASP A 113 7.25 4.26 2.23
CA ASP A 113 6.10 4.85 1.56
C ASP A 113 5.89 6.27 2.12
N LEU A 114 6.37 7.28 1.40
CA LEU A 114 6.12 8.68 1.74
C LEU A 114 4.65 8.98 1.53
N TRP A 115 4.06 9.76 2.41
CA TRP A 115 2.65 10.12 2.31
C TRP A 115 2.43 11.61 2.60
N ALA A 116 1.41 12.16 1.95
CA ALA A 116 0.82 13.43 2.29
C ALA A 116 -0.70 13.32 2.16
N ASP A 117 -1.43 13.64 3.23
CA ASP A 117 -2.89 13.50 3.24
C ASP A 117 -3.57 14.54 4.13
N GLN A 118 -4.87 14.70 3.89
CA GLN A 118 -5.78 15.45 4.76
C GLN A 118 -7.19 14.88 4.60
N TYR A 119 -8.03 15.06 5.62
CA TYR A 119 -9.45 14.71 5.52
C TYR A 119 -10.32 15.59 6.42
N GLY A 120 -11.44 16.04 5.86
CA GLY A 120 -12.43 16.84 6.56
C GLY A 120 -11.93 18.20 7.00
N SER A 121 -12.83 19.01 7.54
CA SER A 121 -12.51 20.25 8.26
C SER A 121 -12.59 20.02 9.77
N PRO A 122 -12.15 20.97 10.61
CA PRO A 122 -12.35 20.89 12.06
C PRO A 122 -13.82 20.75 12.51
N THR A 123 -14.78 21.05 11.62
CA THR A 123 -16.23 20.94 11.87
C THR A 123 -16.83 19.65 11.30
N ALA A 124 -16.01 18.75 10.76
CA ALA A 124 -16.45 17.47 10.20
C ALA A 124 -17.15 16.61 11.27
N THR A 125 -18.31 16.06 10.93
CA THR A 125 -19.12 15.23 11.84
C THR A 125 -18.64 13.79 11.96
N ASP A 126 -17.82 13.33 11.01
CA ASP A 126 -17.17 12.04 11.02
C ASP A 126 -15.83 12.11 11.76
N TYR A 127 -14.80 12.67 11.12
CA TYR A 127 -13.51 12.95 11.75
C TYR A 127 -12.76 14.01 10.98
N HIS A 128 -11.87 14.70 11.69
CA HIS A 128 -10.93 15.63 11.09
C HIS A 128 -9.52 15.07 11.18
N LEU A 129 -8.82 15.10 10.06
CA LEU A 129 -7.42 14.78 9.95
C LEU A 129 -6.74 15.95 9.24
N PRO A 130 -6.03 16.83 9.97
CA PRO A 130 -5.41 18.02 9.36
C PRO A 130 -4.37 17.59 8.32
N PHE A 131 -4.00 18.51 7.42
CA PHE A 131 -2.92 18.23 6.47
C PHE A 131 -1.67 17.73 7.20
N GLY A 132 -1.09 16.68 6.66
CA GLY A 132 0.03 15.97 7.22
C GLY A 132 0.93 15.41 6.14
N MET A 133 2.18 15.21 6.49
CA MET A 133 3.10 14.39 5.72
C MET A 133 3.98 13.55 6.63
N GLY A 134 4.52 12.49 6.07
CA GLY A 134 5.39 11.58 6.80
C GLY A 134 5.91 10.45 5.93
N ILE A 135 6.44 9.47 6.62
CA ILE A 135 6.96 8.24 6.02
C ILE A 135 6.37 7.04 6.77
N ASP A 136 5.88 6.10 5.98
CA ASP A 136 5.48 4.78 6.41
C ASP A 136 6.56 3.78 6.02
N VAL A 137 6.66 2.67 6.75
CA VAL A 137 7.41 1.49 6.32
C VAL A 137 6.40 0.38 6.09
N MET A 138 6.08 0.10 4.83
CA MET A 138 5.16 -0.98 4.50
C MET A 138 5.88 -2.31 4.66
N SER A 139 5.29 -3.24 5.41
CA SER A 139 5.66 -4.64 5.46
C SER A 139 4.43 -5.47 5.06
N LEU A 140 4.55 -6.23 3.97
CA LEU A 140 3.44 -6.89 3.30
C LEU A 140 3.83 -8.33 2.95
N ALA A 141 3.01 -9.28 3.37
CA ALA A 141 3.05 -10.66 2.87
C ALA A 141 1.84 -10.91 1.97
N ILE A 142 2.09 -11.49 0.80
CA ILE A 142 1.09 -11.88 -0.20
C ILE A 142 1.17 -13.40 -0.35
N PHE A 143 0.10 -14.10 -0.05
CA PHE A 143 -0.05 -15.53 -0.22
C PHE A 143 -0.81 -15.82 -1.52
N HIS A 144 -0.19 -16.60 -2.39
CA HIS A 144 -0.76 -17.05 -3.66
C HIS A 144 -1.48 -18.38 -3.40
N ILE A 145 -2.80 -18.33 -3.26
CA ILE A 145 -3.63 -19.50 -2.95
C ILE A 145 -3.90 -20.27 -4.24
N ASP A 146 -4.33 -19.54 -5.27
CA ASP A 146 -4.50 -20.03 -6.63
C ASP A 146 -4.28 -18.87 -7.64
N PRO A 147 -4.25 -19.10 -8.96
CA PRO A 147 -4.01 -18.03 -9.95
C PRO A 147 -5.01 -16.86 -9.90
N SER A 148 -6.21 -17.11 -9.36
CA SER A 148 -7.31 -16.18 -9.21
C SER A 148 -7.44 -15.62 -7.79
N VAL A 149 -6.84 -16.22 -6.77
CA VAL A 149 -7.05 -15.86 -5.37
C VAL A 149 -5.72 -15.61 -4.67
N THR A 150 -5.59 -14.40 -4.10
CA THR A 150 -4.49 -14.06 -3.20
C THR A 150 -5.00 -13.57 -1.86
N ALA A 151 -4.28 -13.89 -0.80
CA ALA A 151 -4.48 -13.29 0.51
C ALA A 151 -3.30 -12.38 0.83
N GLN A 152 -3.53 -11.25 1.49
CA GLN A 152 -2.50 -10.29 1.83
C GLN A 152 -2.66 -9.88 3.28
N VAL A 153 -1.55 -9.79 3.99
CA VAL A 153 -1.50 -9.25 5.36
C VAL A 153 -0.35 -8.27 5.46
N GLY A 154 -0.54 -7.19 6.20
CA GLY A 154 0.50 -6.20 6.33
C GLY A 154 0.41 -5.38 7.59
N ILE A 155 1.56 -4.82 7.94
CA ILE A 155 1.74 -3.85 9.02
C ILE A 155 2.55 -2.67 8.47
N ILE A 156 2.12 -1.48 8.85
CA ILE A 156 2.65 -0.22 8.34
C ILE A 156 2.84 0.72 9.53
N PRO A 157 3.97 0.63 10.25
CA PRO A 157 4.40 1.70 11.16
C PRO A 157 4.73 2.97 10.36
N GLY A 158 4.48 4.13 10.96
CA GLY A 158 4.74 5.41 10.31
C GLY A 158 5.12 6.54 11.25
N TRP A 159 5.82 7.52 10.69
CA TRP A 159 6.27 8.73 11.35
C TRP A 159 5.74 9.95 10.61
N ALA A 160 4.88 10.71 11.29
CA ALA A 160 4.47 12.01 10.83
C ALA A 160 5.54 13.08 11.14
N PHE A 161 5.77 13.97 10.19
CA PHE A 161 6.69 15.10 10.33
C PHE A 161 6.05 16.30 11.05
N MET A 162 4.73 16.27 11.24
CA MET A 162 3.97 17.33 11.90
C MET A 162 3.43 16.86 13.24
N ARG A 163 3.60 17.67 14.30
CA ARG A 163 3.14 17.32 15.66
C ARG A 163 1.64 17.04 15.75
N SER A 164 0.82 17.80 15.01
CA SER A 164 -0.64 17.60 14.94
C SER A 164 -1.05 16.24 14.34
N ARG A 165 -0.09 15.51 13.77
CA ARG A 165 -0.27 14.20 13.13
C ARG A 165 0.37 13.06 13.91
N GLN A 166 0.92 13.33 15.09
CA GLN A 166 1.54 12.33 15.95
C GLN A 166 0.52 11.83 16.96
N THR A 167 0.24 10.53 16.94
CA THR A 167 -0.55 9.90 18.01
C THR A 167 0.38 9.52 19.18
N GLY A 168 -0.10 9.71 20.42
CA GLY A 168 0.65 9.33 21.62
C GLY A 168 0.50 7.86 22.03
N GLY A 169 -0.42 7.12 21.40
CA GLY A 169 -0.87 5.79 21.89
C GLY A 169 -0.08 4.57 21.39
N ILE A 170 0.87 4.73 20.47
CA ILE A 170 1.54 3.61 19.78
C ILE A 170 3.04 3.86 19.56
N GLY A 171 3.69 4.44 20.58
CA GLY A 171 5.15 4.62 20.58
C GLY A 171 5.88 3.30 20.29
N PRO A 172 6.96 3.31 19.49
CA PRO A 172 7.72 4.46 19.01
C PRO A 172 7.20 5.11 17.70
N PHE A 173 5.99 4.76 17.24
CA PHE A 173 5.42 5.24 15.98
C PHE A 173 4.42 6.37 16.20
N HIS A 174 4.23 7.20 15.17
CA HIS A 174 3.21 8.27 15.14
C HIS A 174 1.89 7.79 14.52
N GLN A 175 1.94 6.70 13.75
CA GLN A 175 0.80 6.00 13.21
C GLN A 175 1.14 4.52 12.98
N LEU A 176 0.14 3.65 13.03
CA LEU A 176 0.28 2.22 12.78
C LEU A 176 -0.95 1.74 12.04
N THR A 177 -0.76 1.11 10.89
CA THR A 177 -1.84 0.44 10.16
C THR A 177 -1.56 -1.05 10.11
N GLY A 178 -2.53 -1.87 10.49
CA GLY A 178 -2.54 -3.30 10.24
C GLY A 178 -3.70 -3.65 9.32
N PHE A 179 -3.51 -4.56 8.37
CA PHE A 179 -4.58 -5.00 7.49
C PHE A 179 -4.43 -6.46 7.09
N ALA A 180 -5.56 -7.05 6.74
CA ALA A 180 -5.67 -8.34 6.09
C ALA A 180 -6.74 -8.25 5.00
N MET A 181 -6.44 -8.76 3.81
CA MET A 181 -7.35 -8.71 2.67
C MET A 181 -7.24 -9.97 1.80
N VAL A 182 -8.31 -10.30 1.11
CA VAL A 182 -8.35 -11.32 0.08
C VAL A 182 -8.71 -10.64 -1.23
N THR A 183 -7.97 -10.95 -2.28
CA THR A 183 -8.22 -10.52 -3.65
C THR A 183 -8.68 -11.72 -4.46
N VAL A 184 -9.82 -11.57 -5.14
CA VAL A 184 -10.34 -12.57 -6.09
C VAL A 184 -10.37 -11.94 -7.48
N ARG A 185 -9.74 -12.60 -8.45
CA ARG A 185 -9.72 -12.25 -9.86
C ARG A 185 -10.65 -13.16 -10.62
N ALA A 186 -11.62 -12.59 -11.32
CA ALA A 186 -12.50 -13.31 -12.22
C ALA A 186 -12.71 -12.47 -13.48
N GLY A 187 -12.61 -13.08 -14.67
CA GLY A 187 -13.04 -12.47 -15.93
C GLY A 187 -12.55 -11.04 -16.22
N GLY A 188 -11.32 -10.68 -15.84
CA GLY A 188 -10.76 -9.33 -16.06
C GLY A 188 -11.15 -8.30 -15.00
N PHE A 189 -11.82 -8.69 -13.91
CA PHE A 189 -12.02 -7.85 -12.74
C PHE A 189 -11.33 -8.45 -11.52
N SER A 190 -10.96 -7.59 -10.59
CA SER A 190 -10.46 -7.96 -9.28
C SER A 190 -11.33 -7.34 -8.19
N VAL A 191 -11.76 -8.17 -7.23
CA VAL A 191 -12.47 -7.73 -6.04
C VAL A 191 -11.58 -7.98 -4.84
N ASN A 192 -11.46 -6.98 -3.99
CA ASN A 192 -10.73 -7.05 -2.75
C ASN A 192 -11.69 -6.88 -1.58
N VAL A 193 -11.62 -7.80 -0.64
CA VAL A 193 -12.35 -7.73 0.63
C VAL A 193 -11.34 -7.83 1.75
N GLY A 194 -11.34 -6.88 2.67
CA GLY A 194 -10.40 -6.88 3.76
C GLY A 194 -10.88 -6.15 4.99
N TYR A 195 -10.09 -6.30 6.04
CA TYR A 195 -10.21 -5.54 7.26
C TYR A 195 -8.91 -4.78 7.50
N GLN A 196 -9.04 -3.54 7.96
CA GLN A 196 -7.93 -2.69 8.34
C GLN A 196 -8.20 -2.10 9.71
N ARG A 197 -7.16 -2.03 10.52
CA ARG A 197 -7.11 -1.22 11.74
C ARG A 197 -6.01 -0.18 11.61
N GLN A 198 -6.31 1.08 11.89
CA GLN A 198 -5.33 2.16 11.84
C GLN A 198 -5.38 2.99 13.12
N TYR A 199 -4.20 3.28 13.66
CA TYR A 199 -3.97 4.20 14.75
C TYR A 199 -3.31 5.44 14.18
N ASN A 200 -3.91 6.62 14.35
CA ASN A 200 -3.33 7.89 13.90
C ASN A 200 -3.80 9.05 14.82
N ALA A 201 -3.52 10.29 14.43
CA ALA A 201 -3.89 11.47 15.20
C ALA A 201 -5.41 11.73 15.30
N ALA A 202 -6.22 11.21 14.38
CA ALA A 202 -7.68 11.30 14.45
C ALA A 202 -8.31 10.21 15.35
N GLY A 203 -7.52 9.21 15.76
CA GLY A 203 -7.96 8.15 16.69
C GLY A 203 -7.68 6.75 16.17
N VAL A 204 -8.50 5.80 16.63
CA VAL A 204 -8.48 4.40 16.18
C VAL A 204 -9.57 4.20 15.14
N PHE A 205 -9.15 3.70 13.98
CA PHE A 205 -9.99 3.39 12.83
C PHE A 205 -10.08 1.89 12.70
N ASP A 206 -11.29 1.37 12.67
CA ASP A 206 -11.59 -0.01 12.29
C ASP A 206 -12.38 0.00 10.99
N GLY A 207 -11.89 -0.66 9.95
CA GLY A 207 -12.42 -0.51 8.61
C GLY A 207 -12.61 -1.82 7.87
N LEU A 208 -13.76 -1.98 7.23
CA LEU A 208 -13.92 -2.95 6.15
C LEU A 208 -13.53 -2.29 4.83
N ILE A 209 -12.63 -2.93 4.10
CA ILE A 209 -12.17 -2.52 2.77
C ILE A 209 -12.94 -3.33 1.74
N LEU A 210 -13.65 -2.62 0.87
CA LEU A 210 -14.20 -3.17 -0.36
C LEU A 210 -13.62 -2.36 -1.52
N SER A 211 -12.82 -2.99 -2.37
CA SER A 211 -12.29 -2.32 -3.55
C SER A 211 -12.34 -3.19 -4.79
N GLY A 212 -12.55 -2.54 -5.93
CA GLY A 212 -12.65 -3.19 -7.23
C GLY A 212 -11.69 -2.55 -8.22
N GLY A 213 -11.06 -3.37 -9.04
CA GLY A 213 -10.25 -2.92 -10.17
C GLY A 213 -10.63 -3.68 -11.44
N LEU A 214 -10.60 -2.98 -12.58
CA LEU A 214 -10.61 -3.55 -13.92
C LEU A 214 -9.16 -3.83 -14.37
#